data_AF-A0A4Q5QF46-F1
#
_entry.id   AF-A0A4Q5QF46-F1
#
_cell.length_a   1.000
_cell.length_b   1.000
_cell.length_c   1.000
_cell.angle_alpha   90.00
_cell.angle_beta   90.00
_cell.angle_gamma   90.00
#
_symmetry.space_group_name_H-M   'P 1'
#
loop_
_entity.id
_entity.type
_entity.pdbx_description
1 polymer ?
#
loop_
_entity_poly.entity_id
_entity_poly.type
_entity_poly.pdbx_seq_one_letter_code
_entity_poly.pdbx_strand_id
1 'polypeptide(L)'
;MTAKQIADNLNRSGGWTRKTKQTSQGYMALCPNHADKNPSLSVRETESGRIMLKCFATSCTDVRSVYSSVESALGMEFGALNGPGAGYEPAARVEPIKGVRKDFEAIVPVPDDAPTFSLGSRRFKSKEFGAPVAAWVYRNAEGRPMGYVARYEQRDDDGNVVDKMIWPWTFAIREGKREWVVGAMPEPRVPYNLDLIHASPDAVIQWHEGEKAADAGGRLFPNWIPTTTVGGGSAPHLTDFSPFRGRTVILCQDLDAPGSEYVMLVAARLIEEGAEVRVLRFPTSHHVADGVLVKGTYVTGPGDDAADHEERGWT
;
A
#
# COMPACT_ATOMS: atom_id res chain seq x y z
N MET A 1 -26.20 -9.86 -15.25
CA MET A 1 -24.90 -9.86 -15.96
C MET A 1 -23.82 -10.23 -14.96
N THR A 2 -22.82 -11.03 -15.37
CA THR A 2 -21.67 -11.34 -14.51
C THR A 2 -20.72 -10.16 -14.41
N ALA A 3 -19.86 -10.12 -13.37
CA ALA A 3 -18.85 -9.05 -13.24
C ALA A 3 -17.95 -8.93 -14.48
N LYS A 4 -17.62 -10.05 -15.13
CA LYS A 4 -16.82 -10.07 -16.36
C LYS A 4 -17.55 -9.40 -17.53
N GLN A 5 -18.83 -9.70 -17.72
CA GLN A 5 -19.65 -9.13 -18.80
C GLN A 5 -19.80 -7.60 -18.63
N ILE A 6 -20.02 -7.15 -17.40
CA ILE A 6 -20.07 -5.71 -17.08
C ILE A 6 -18.73 -5.07 -17.45
N ALA A 7 -17.61 -5.61 -16.99
CA ALA A 7 -16.29 -5.05 -17.28
C ALA A 7 -15.95 -5.05 -18.78
N ASP A 8 -16.26 -6.14 -19.51
CA ASP A 8 -16.06 -6.24 -20.95
C ASP A 8 -16.88 -5.20 -21.73
N ASN A 9 -18.13 -4.95 -21.32
CA ASN A 9 -18.99 -3.97 -21.97
C ASN A 9 -18.54 -2.54 -21.72
N LEU A 10 -18.20 -2.21 -20.47
CA LEU A 10 -17.67 -0.89 -20.12
C LEU A 10 -16.36 -0.59 -20.86
N ASN A 11 -15.47 -1.58 -20.97
CA ASN A 11 -14.19 -1.43 -21.69
C ASN A 11 -14.33 -1.35 -23.22
N ARG A 12 -15.52 -1.57 -23.77
CA ARG A 12 -15.84 -1.44 -25.20
C ARG A 12 -16.65 -0.18 -25.54
N SER A 13 -17.14 0.53 -24.51
CA SER A 13 -17.90 1.77 -24.69
C SER A 13 -16.98 2.97 -25.01
N GLY A 14 -17.43 3.93 -25.83
CA GLY A 14 -16.73 5.20 -26.04
C GLY A 14 -15.70 5.25 -27.19
N GLY A 15 -15.79 4.35 -28.19
CA GLY A 15 -14.96 4.39 -29.41
C GLY A 15 -13.55 3.82 -29.27
N TRP A 16 -13.16 3.36 -28.08
CA TRP A 16 -11.89 2.70 -27.81
C TRP A 16 -12.15 1.35 -27.13
N THR A 17 -11.41 0.30 -27.49
CA THR A 17 -11.52 -1.01 -26.84
C THR A 17 -10.31 -1.23 -25.93
N ARG A 18 -10.54 -1.40 -24.63
CA ARG A 18 -9.51 -1.85 -23.67
C ARG A 18 -9.69 -3.34 -23.39
N LYS A 19 -8.58 -4.06 -23.24
CA LYS A 19 -8.62 -5.46 -22.78
C LYS A 19 -8.96 -5.48 -21.29
N THR A 20 -10.03 -6.19 -20.92
CA THR A 20 -10.40 -6.38 -19.51
C THR A 20 -9.29 -7.11 -18.75
N LYS A 21 -8.76 -6.44 -17.71
CA LYS A 21 -7.76 -7.00 -16.81
C LYS A 21 -8.45 -7.73 -15.67
N GLN A 22 -8.17 -9.02 -15.54
CA GLN A 22 -8.60 -9.82 -14.38
C GLN A 22 -7.67 -9.58 -13.19
N THR A 23 -8.22 -9.49 -12.00
CA THR A 23 -7.49 -9.39 -10.72
C THR A 23 -7.83 -10.59 -9.84
N SER A 24 -7.18 -10.71 -8.68
CA SER A 24 -7.52 -11.74 -7.69
C SER A 24 -8.93 -11.59 -7.10
N GLN A 25 -9.54 -10.41 -7.24
CA GLN A 25 -10.83 -10.06 -6.63
C GLN A 25 -11.94 -9.79 -7.66
N GLY A 26 -11.64 -9.79 -8.97
CA GLY A 26 -12.63 -9.47 -10.00
C GLY A 26 -12.00 -8.97 -11.29
N TYR A 27 -12.53 -7.86 -11.83
CA TYR A 27 -12.12 -7.30 -13.11
C TYR A 27 -11.98 -5.78 -13.03
N MET A 28 -11.07 -5.21 -13.82
CA MET A 28 -10.94 -3.77 -13.98
C MET A 28 -11.64 -3.28 -15.24
N ALA A 29 -12.36 -2.17 -15.11
CA ALA A 29 -13.10 -1.51 -16.17
C ALA A 29 -12.90 0.01 -16.17
N LEU A 30 -13.18 0.64 -17.31
CA LEU A 30 -13.34 2.09 -17.38
C LEU A 30 -14.58 2.51 -16.58
N CYS A 31 -14.43 3.50 -15.71
CA CYS A 31 -15.54 4.04 -14.95
C CYS A 31 -16.36 5.01 -15.83
N PRO A 32 -17.66 4.74 -16.08
CA PRO A 32 -18.50 5.65 -16.88
C PRO A 32 -18.88 6.94 -16.14
N ASN A 33 -18.62 7.01 -14.83
CA ASN A 33 -18.97 8.15 -13.99
C ASN A 33 -18.07 9.38 -14.22
N HIS A 34 -16.95 9.20 -14.93
CA HIS A 34 -16.04 10.27 -15.33
C HIS A 34 -15.40 9.92 -16.67
N ALA A 35 -14.66 10.85 -17.27
CA ALA A 35 -13.96 10.63 -18.53
C ALA A 35 -12.73 9.73 -18.33
N ASP A 36 -12.97 8.46 -18.00
CA ASP A 36 -11.93 7.51 -17.64
C ASP A 36 -11.18 7.04 -18.89
N LYS A 37 -9.85 7.17 -18.87
CA LYS A 37 -8.95 6.70 -19.95
C LYS A 37 -8.17 5.44 -19.55
N ASN A 38 -8.09 5.15 -18.25
CA ASN A 38 -7.29 4.08 -17.66
C ASN A 38 -8.15 3.33 -16.63
N PRO A 39 -8.46 2.04 -16.81
CA PRO A 39 -9.45 1.31 -16.00
C PRO A 39 -9.32 1.53 -14.48
N SER A 40 -10.19 2.37 -13.93
CA SER A 40 -10.21 2.76 -12.50
C SER A 40 -11.32 2.09 -11.70
N LEU A 41 -12.26 1.40 -12.36
CA LEU A 41 -13.39 0.74 -11.73
C LEU A 41 -13.11 -0.74 -11.48
N SER A 42 -13.10 -1.16 -10.22
CA SER A 42 -13.17 -2.57 -9.84
C SER A 42 -14.61 -3.05 -9.88
N VAL A 43 -14.83 -4.11 -10.66
CA VAL A 43 -16.09 -4.84 -10.76
C VAL A 43 -15.89 -6.22 -10.17
N ARG A 44 -16.57 -6.49 -9.05
CA ARG A 44 -16.49 -7.76 -8.31
C ARG A 44 -17.86 -8.39 -8.20
N GLU A 45 -17.91 -9.70 -8.28
CA GLU A 45 -19.10 -10.49 -7.94
C GLU A 45 -18.86 -11.14 -6.56
N THR A 46 -19.82 -10.99 -5.65
CA THR A 46 -19.76 -11.60 -4.30
C THR A 46 -20.28 -13.03 -4.33
N GLU A 47 -20.08 -13.78 -3.25
CA GLU A 47 -20.59 -15.14 -3.09
C GLU A 47 -22.11 -15.24 -3.20
N SER A 48 -22.82 -14.17 -2.86
CA SER A 48 -24.29 -14.07 -3.00
C SER A 48 -24.73 -13.60 -4.38
N GLY A 49 -23.83 -13.49 -5.36
CA GLY A 49 -24.14 -13.02 -6.72
C GLY A 49 -24.35 -11.51 -6.84
N ARG A 50 -24.08 -10.73 -5.79
CA ARG A 50 -24.15 -9.26 -5.85
C ARG A 50 -22.94 -8.68 -6.58
N ILE A 51 -23.17 -7.65 -7.38
CA ILE A 51 -22.10 -6.88 -8.03
C ILE A 51 -21.65 -5.76 -7.09
N MET A 52 -20.37 -5.77 -6.75
CA MET A 52 -19.70 -4.69 -6.04
C MET A 52 -18.88 -3.85 -7.01
N LEU A 53 -19.10 -2.54 -6.96
CA LEU A 53 -18.41 -1.55 -7.76
C LEU A 53 -17.59 -0.63 -6.84
N LYS A 54 -16.29 -0.49 -7.11
CA LYS A 54 -15.43 0.50 -6.45
C LYS A 54 -14.59 1.21 -7.49
N CYS A 55 -14.77 2.52 -7.65
CA CYS A 55 -13.89 3.35 -8.45
C CYS A 55 -12.73 3.85 -7.57
N PHE A 56 -11.50 3.81 -8.09
CA PHE A 56 -10.31 4.29 -7.39
C PHE A 56 -9.86 5.68 -7.83
N ALA A 57 -10.62 6.34 -8.71
CA ALA A 57 -10.33 7.72 -9.11
C ALA A 57 -10.71 8.69 -7.98
N THR A 58 -9.81 9.60 -7.65
CA THR A 58 -10.00 10.63 -6.60
C THR A 58 -11.16 11.58 -6.89
N SER A 59 -11.53 11.76 -8.16
CA SER A 59 -12.68 12.55 -8.61
C SER A 59 -14.02 11.82 -8.46
N CYS A 60 -14.03 10.53 -8.11
CA CYS A 60 -15.20 9.66 -8.14
C CYS A 60 -15.56 9.19 -6.72
N THR A 61 -16.08 10.11 -5.90
CA THR A 61 -16.26 9.91 -4.45
C THR A 61 -17.66 9.45 -4.04
N ASP A 62 -18.70 9.74 -4.83
CA ASP A 62 -20.06 9.27 -4.54
C ASP A 62 -20.28 7.85 -5.08
N VAL A 63 -20.29 6.88 -4.16
CA VAL A 63 -20.52 5.47 -4.47
C VAL A 63 -21.85 5.25 -5.20
N ARG A 64 -22.92 6.00 -4.88
CA ARG A 64 -24.22 5.81 -5.55
C ARG A 64 -24.16 6.23 -7.01
N SER A 65 -23.49 7.36 -7.29
CA SER A 65 -23.29 7.82 -8.66
C SER A 65 -22.57 6.80 -9.53
N VAL A 66 -21.62 6.02 -8.98
CA VAL A 66 -20.92 4.95 -9.70
C VAL A 66 -21.89 3.86 -10.14
N TYR A 67 -22.78 3.40 -9.25
CA TYR A 67 -23.76 2.36 -9.58
C TYR A 67 -24.73 2.84 -10.67
N SER A 68 -25.32 4.03 -10.51
CA SER A 68 -26.24 4.59 -11.51
C SER A 68 -25.57 4.84 -12.85
N SER A 69 -24.31 5.28 -12.87
CA SER A 69 -23.55 5.52 -14.10
C SER A 69 -23.21 4.21 -14.83
N VAL A 70 -22.94 3.13 -14.09
CA VAL A 70 -22.75 1.81 -14.70
C VAL A 70 -24.07 1.24 -15.23
N GLU A 71 -25.16 1.36 -14.48
CA GLU A 71 -26.50 0.95 -14.94
C GLU A 71 -26.87 1.69 -16.23
N SER A 72 -26.71 3.02 -16.24
CA SER A 72 -26.98 3.86 -17.42
C SER A 72 -26.10 3.49 -18.61
N ALA A 73 -24.79 3.31 -18.42
CA ALA A 73 -23.86 2.93 -19.48
C ALA A 73 -24.16 1.55 -20.09
N LEU A 74 -24.75 0.65 -19.30
CA LEU A 74 -25.14 -0.69 -19.73
C LEU A 74 -26.61 -0.79 -20.18
N GLY A 75 -27.36 0.32 -20.16
CA GLY A 75 -28.78 0.36 -20.53
C GLY A 75 -29.67 -0.45 -19.57
N MET A 76 -29.31 -0.51 -18.29
CA MET A 76 -30.05 -1.23 -17.25
C MET A 76 -31.05 -0.31 -16.54
N GLU A 77 -32.10 -0.90 -15.96
CA GLU A 77 -33.01 -0.15 -15.08
C GLU A 77 -32.28 0.32 -13.82
N PHE A 78 -32.74 1.44 -13.28
CA PHE A 78 -32.21 2.00 -12.03
C PHE A 78 -32.36 0.99 -10.88
N GLY A 79 -31.24 0.67 -10.23
CA GLY A 79 -31.18 -0.30 -9.14
C GLY A 79 -31.05 -1.76 -9.59
N ALA A 80 -30.90 -2.04 -10.88
CA ALA A 80 -30.65 -3.40 -11.40
C ALA A 80 -29.37 -4.05 -10.83
N LEU A 81 -28.40 -3.27 -10.35
CA LEU A 81 -27.18 -3.76 -9.72
C LEU A 81 -27.27 -3.88 -8.19
N ASN A 82 -28.41 -3.55 -7.58
CA ASN A 82 -28.60 -3.64 -6.11
C ASN A 82 -28.75 -5.09 -5.58
N GLY A 83 -28.75 -6.11 -6.43
CA GLY A 83 -28.69 -7.53 -6.03
C GLY A 83 -29.46 -8.46 -6.97
N PRO A 84 -29.23 -9.79 -6.90
CA PRO A 84 -29.88 -10.72 -7.81
C PRO A 84 -31.37 -10.89 -7.50
N GLY A 85 -32.19 -10.91 -8.55
CA GLY A 85 -33.61 -11.29 -8.48
C GLY A 85 -33.82 -12.79 -8.24
N ALA A 86 -35.04 -13.19 -7.91
CA ALA A 86 -35.41 -14.59 -7.70
C ALA A 86 -35.10 -15.44 -8.94
N GLY A 87 -34.37 -16.55 -8.76
CA GLY A 87 -34.02 -17.49 -9.85
C GLY A 87 -32.64 -17.27 -10.49
N TYR A 88 -31.79 -16.40 -9.95
CA TYR A 88 -30.40 -16.28 -10.41
C TYR A 88 -29.58 -17.51 -10.04
N GLU A 89 -29.05 -18.22 -11.05
CA GLU A 89 -27.99 -19.21 -10.86
C GLU A 89 -26.63 -18.52 -10.96
N PRO A 90 -25.78 -18.58 -9.91
CA PRO A 90 -24.45 -18.01 -9.94
C PRO A 90 -23.61 -18.56 -11.10
N ALA A 91 -22.81 -17.71 -11.74
CA ALA A 91 -21.80 -18.20 -12.66
C ALA A 91 -20.85 -19.15 -11.91
N ALA A 92 -20.51 -20.28 -12.55
CA ALA A 92 -19.56 -21.24 -12.01
C ALA A 92 -18.29 -20.51 -11.59
N ARG A 93 -17.84 -20.80 -10.37
CA ARG A 93 -16.63 -20.25 -9.75
C ARG A 93 -15.48 -20.32 -10.77
N VAL A 94 -15.07 -19.17 -11.28
CA VAL A 94 -13.71 -19.07 -11.81
C VAL A 94 -12.84 -19.06 -10.57
N GLU A 95 -12.16 -20.17 -10.30
CA GLU A 95 -11.13 -20.15 -9.27
C GLU A 95 -10.27 -18.92 -9.52
N PRO A 96 -10.03 -18.07 -8.50
CA PRO A 96 -9.11 -16.97 -8.69
C PRO A 96 -7.87 -17.59 -9.32
N ILE A 97 -7.43 -17.05 -10.45
CA ILE A 97 -6.07 -17.30 -10.92
C ILE A 97 -5.21 -16.65 -9.84
N LYS A 98 -5.00 -17.39 -8.75
CA LYS A 98 -3.80 -17.25 -7.96
C LYS A 98 -2.75 -17.50 -9.01
N GLY A 99 -2.09 -16.44 -9.46
CA GLY A 99 -0.72 -16.61 -9.89
C GLY A 99 -0.08 -17.27 -8.68
N VAL A 100 0.01 -18.60 -8.70
CA VAL A 100 0.68 -19.36 -7.66
C VAL A 100 2.12 -18.91 -7.83
N ARG A 101 2.49 -17.83 -7.15
CA ARG A 101 3.91 -17.57 -6.89
C ARG A 101 4.37 -18.87 -6.29
N LYS A 102 5.31 -19.54 -6.95
CA LYS A 102 5.83 -20.81 -6.48
C LYS A 102 6.14 -20.67 -4.99
N ASP A 103 5.57 -21.56 -4.19
CA ASP A 103 5.79 -21.55 -2.75
C ASP A 103 7.30 -21.59 -2.50
N PHE A 104 7.74 -20.76 -1.57
CA PHE A 104 9.11 -20.73 -1.09
C PHE A 104 9.07 -20.89 0.42
N GLU A 105 10.08 -21.55 0.97
CA GLU A 105 10.25 -21.67 2.42
C GLU A 105 11.22 -20.58 2.87
N ALA A 106 10.70 -19.56 3.57
CA ALA A 106 11.51 -18.47 4.06
C ALA A 106 12.53 -18.95 5.10
N ILE A 107 13.77 -18.49 4.98
CA ILE A 107 14.82 -18.70 5.99
C ILE A 107 14.98 -17.38 6.74
N VAL A 108 14.34 -17.30 7.90
CA VAL A 108 14.37 -16.13 8.79
C VAL A 108 14.83 -16.54 10.20
N PRO A 109 15.73 -15.77 10.86
CA PRO A 109 16.47 -14.65 10.29
C PRO A 109 17.40 -15.08 9.15
N VAL A 110 17.79 -14.12 8.31
CA VAL A 110 18.72 -14.32 7.20
C VAL A 110 20.06 -14.84 7.78
N PRO A 111 20.55 -16.00 7.29
CA PRO A 111 21.83 -16.56 7.72
C PRO A 111 23.03 -15.69 7.31
N ASP A 112 24.13 -15.78 8.07
CA ASP A 112 25.33 -14.95 7.83
C ASP A 112 26.07 -15.33 6.53
N ASP A 113 25.88 -16.56 6.05
CA ASP A 113 26.40 -17.05 4.77
C ASP A 113 25.49 -16.73 3.57
N ALA A 114 24.32 -16.11 3.81
CA ALA A 114 23.45 -15.67 2.72
C ALA A 114 24.12 -14.51 1.97
N PRO A 115 24.02 -14.47 0.63
CA PRO A 115 24.54 -13.35 -0.13
C PRO A 115 23.92 -12.02 0.33
N THR A 116 24.72 -11.02 0.64
CA THR A 116 24.22 -9.72 1.12
C THR A 116 23.29 -9.05 0.11
N PHE A 117 22.19 -8.45 0.59
CA PHE A 117 21.36 -7.58 -0.23
C PHE A 117 22.11 -6.28 -0.51
N SER A 118 22.17 -5.84 -1.78
CA SER A 118 22.79 -4.56 -2.13
C SER A 118 22.16 -3.97 -3.38
N LEU A 119 21.99 -2.63 -3.39
CA LEU A 119 21.36 -1.90 -4.49
C LEU A 119 22.10 -2.08 -5.82
N GLY A 120 23.44 -2.17 -5.78
CA GLY A 120 24.29 -2.35 -6.96
C GLY A 120 24.31 -3.77 -7.55
N SER A 121 23.78 -4.76 -6.83
CA SER A 121 23.83 -6.16 -7.29
C SER A 121 22.84 -6.41 -8.43
N ARG A 122 23.32 -7.09 -9.48
CA ARG A 122 22.47 -7.51 -10.61
C ARG A 122 21.33 -8.46 -10.19
N ARG A 123 21.46 -9.14 -9.04
CA ARG A 123 20.48 -10.10 -8.54
C ARG A 123 19.13 -9.45 -8.24
N PHE A 124 19.14 -8.22 -7.74
CA PHE A 124 17.94 -7.53 -7.26
C PHE A 124 17.34 -6.60 -8.30
N LYS A 125 17.77 -6.68 -9.57
CA LYS A 125 17.21 -5.85 -10.64
C LYS A 125 15.85 -6.38 -11.10
N SER A 126 14.90 -5.46 -11.26
CA SER A 126 13.69 -5.69 -12.04
C SER A 126 14.02 -5.61 -13.53
N LYS A 127 13.37 -6.45 -14.35
CA LYS A 127 13.49 -6.36 -15.81
C LYS A 127 12.92 -5.05 -16.36
N GLU A 128 11.88 -4.54 -15.70
CA GLU A 128 11.11 -3.38 -16.15
C GLU A 128 11.56 -2.07 -15.48
N PHE A 129 12.01 -2.14 -14.21
CA PHE A 129 12.40 -0.96 -13.44
C PHE A 129 13.92 -0.86 -13.19
N GLY A 130 14.72 -1.83 -13.62
CA GLY A 130 16.16 -1.82 -13.39
C GLY A 130 16.54 -2.04 -11.93
N ALA A 131 17.57 -1.33 -11.45
CA ALA A 131 18.06 -1.48 -10.07
C ALA A 131 17.15 -0.79 -9.07
N PRO A 132 17.03 -1.31 -7.83
CA PRO A 132 16.32 -0.58 -6.78
C PRO A 132 17.05 0.73 -6.45
N VAL A 133 16.28 1.78 -6.19
CA VAL A 133 16.78 3.10 -5.78
C VAL A 133 16.92 3.21 -4.26
N ALA A 134 16.19 2.40 -3.51
CA ALA A 134 16.26 2.31 -2.05
C ALA A 134 15.89 0.90 -1.59
N ALA A 135 16.36 0.52 -0.41
CA ALA A 135 15.93 -0.71 0.25
C ALA A 135 16.01 -0.56 1.77
N TRP A 136 14.99 -1.10 2.45
CA TRP A 136 14.87 -1.07 3.90
C TRP A 136 14.97 -2.49 4.43
N VAL A 137 15.86 -2.67 5.40
CA VAL A 137 16.03 -3.96 6.08
C VAL A 137 15.07 -4.03 7.26
N TYR A 138 14.29 -5.10 7.30
CA TYR A 138 13.48 -5.42 8.47
C TYR A 138 14.31 -6.32 9.37
N ARG A 139 14.39 -5.99 10.66
CA ARG A 139 15.19 -6.70 11.65
C ARG A 139 14.31 -7.22 12.78
N ASN A 140 14.69 -8.33 13.39
CA ASN A 140 14.06 -8.77 14.63
C ASN A 140 14.61 -7.99 15.84
N ALA A 141 14.14 -8.31 17.05
CA ALA A 141 14.57 -7.66 18.29
C ALA A 141 16.10 -7.75 18.53
N GLU A 142 16.76 -8.82 18.06
CA GLU A 142 18.21 -8.99 18.16
C GLU A 142 19.01 -8.30 17.03
N GLY A 143 18.34 -7.51 16.17
CA GLY A 143 18.99 -6.82 15.05
C GLY A 143 19.29 -7.71 13.85
N ARG A 144 18.86 -8.98 13.86
CA ARG A 144 19.08 -9.93 12.76
C ARG A 144 18.14 -9.60 11.58
N PRO A 145 18.64 -9.55 10.33
CA PRO A 145 17.77 -9.29 9.17
C PRO A 145 16.72 -10.39 9.00
N MET A 146 15.47 -9.98 8.77
CA MET A 146 14.32 -10.85 8.48
C MET A 146 13.95 -10.81 6.99
N GLY A 147 14.26 -9.70 6.32
CA GLY A 147 13.99 -9.48 4.91
C GLY A 147 14.27 -8.04 4.53
N TYR A 148 14.03 -7.71 3.26
CA TYR A 148 14.18 -6.36 2.73
C TYR A 148 12.90 -5.93 2.01
N VAL A 149 12.60 -4.65 2.02
CA VAL A 149 11.65 -4.04 1.09
C VAL A 149 12.43 -3.12 0.17
N ALA A 150 12.38 -3.38 -1.13
CA ALA A 150 13.12 -2.65 -2.14
C ALA A 150 12.18 -1.79 -2.98
N ARG A 151 12.55 -0.53 -3.18
CA ARG A 151 11.84 0.42 -4.03
C ARG A 151 12.55 0.56 -5.36
N TYR A 152 11.75 0.51 -6.42
CA TYR A 152 12.17 0.70 -7.80
C TYR A 152 11.35 1.82 -8.41
N GLU A 153 11.96 2.59 -9.30
CA GLU A 153 11.32 3.75 -9.92
C GLU A 153 11.62 3.75 -11.41
N GLN A 154 10.60 4.05 -12.21
CA GLN A 154 10.77 4.51 -13.58
C GLN A 154 10.69 6.02 -13.57
N ARG A 155 11.57 6.65 -14.34
CA ARG A 155 11.66 8.11 -14.46
C ARG A 155 11.50 8.53 -15.91
N ASP A 156 10.85 9.68 -16.13
CA ASP A 156 10.83 10.34 -17.43
C ASP A 156 12.17 11.02 -17.75
N ASP A 157 12.25 11.65 -18.92
CA ASP A 157 13.46 12.35 -19.38
C ASP A 157 13.82 13.55 -18.50
N ASP A 158 12.85 14.13 -17.80
CA ASP A 158 13.02 15.23 -16.85
C ASP A 158 13.43 14.72 -15.45
N GLY A 159 13.50 13.40 -15.26
CA GLY A 159 13.89 12.76 -14.02
C GLY A 159 12.75 12.58 -13.01
N ASN A 160 11.49 12.90 -13.35
CA ASN A 160 10.35 12.70 -12.48
C ASN A 160 9.96 11.23 -12.39
N VAL A 161 9.56 10.77 -11.21
CA VAL A 161 9.08 9.39 -11.02
C VAL A 161 7.70 9.25 -11.68
N VAL A 162 7.61 8.44 -12.74
CA VAL A 162 6.36 8.18 -13.47
C VAL A 162 5.70 6.88 -13.07
N ASP A 163 6.47 5.92 -12.56
CA ASP A 163 5.95 4.69 -11.98
C ASP A 163 6.89 4.20 -10.87
N LYS A 164 6.34 3.47 -9.91
CA LYS A 164 7.11 2.87 -8.82
C LYS A 164 6.65 1.44 -8.56
N MET A 165 7.61 0.59 -8.23
CA MET A 165 7.38 -0.77 -7.78
C MET A 165 8.02 -0.97 -6.42
N ILE A 166 7.29 -1.58 -5.48
CA ILE A 166 7.79 -1.92 -4.15
C ILE A 166 7.77 -3.43 -4.01
N TRP A 167 8.94 -4.06 -3.89
CA TRP A 167 9.05 -5.52 -3.76
C TRP A 167 9.68 -5.92 -2.43
N PRO A 168 9.01 -6.79 -1.66
CA PRO A 168 9.67 -7.47 -0.57
C PRO A 168 10.60 -8.56 -1.11
N TRP A 169 11.74 -8.70 -0.46
CA TRP A 169 12.76 -9.70 -0.72
C TRP A 169 13.02 -10.51 0.54
N THR A 170 12.90 -11.83 0.41
CA THR A 170 13.12 -12.78 1.49
C THR A 170 14.16 -13.81 1.03
N PHE A 171 15.08 -14.19 1.91
CA PHE A 171 15.99 -15.30 1.64
C PHE A 171 15.25 -16.59 1.93
N ALA A 172 15.26 -17.54 0.99
CA ALA A 172 14.38 -18.68 1.04
C ALA A 172 14.96 -19.92 0.35
N ILE A 173 14.36 -21.07 0.60
CA ILE A 173 14.50 -22.26 -0.24
C ILE A 173 13.38 -22.24 -1.28
N ARG A 174 13.76 -22.24 -2.56
CA ARG A 174 12.83 -22.39 -3.68
C ARG A 174 13.38 -23.46 -4.61
N GLU A 175 12.57 -24.49 -4.87
CA GLU A 175 12.96 -25.65 -5.69
C GLU A 175 14.29 -26.29 -5.24
N GLY A 176 14.47 -26.43 -3.92
CA GLY A 176 15.67 -27.01 -3.30
C GLY A 176 16.90 -26.11 -3.30
N LYS A 177 16.80 -24.85 -3.74
CA LYS A 177 17.92 -23.90 -3.79
C LYS A 177 17.72 -22.77 -2.80
N ARG A 178 18.78 -22.43 -2.05
CA ARG A 178 18.85 -21.25 -1.20
C ARG A 178 19.08 -20.01 -2.07
N GLU A 179 18.10 -19.12 -2.14
CA GLU A 179 18.16 -17.90 -2.95
C GLU A 179 17.31 -16.76 -2.37
N TRP A 180 17.58 -15.55 -2.85
CA TRP A 180 16.68 -14.42 -2.62
C TRP A 180 15.49 -14.50 -3.57
N VAL A 181 14.29 -14.37 -3.01
CA VAL A 181 13.03 -14.40 -3.77
C VAL A 181 12.23 -13.13 -3.53
N VAL A 182 11.46 -12.72 -4.55
CA VAL A 182 10.47 -11.65 -4.41
C VAL A 182 9.24 -12.19 -3.69
N GLY A 183 9.13 -11.87 -2.41
CA GLY A 183 8.12 -12.38 -1.49
C GLY A 183 8.31 -11.80 -0.10
N ALA A 184 7.20 -11.55 0.59
CA ALA A 184 7.23 -11.04 1.96
C ALA A 184 7.71 -12.13 2.93
N MET A 185 8.34 -11.68 4.02
CA MET A 185 8.70 -12.56 5.13
C MET A 185 7.45 -13.16 5.79
N PRO A 186 7.59 -14.28 6.53
CA PRO A 186 6.48 -14.96 7.18
C PRO A 186 5.68 -14.06 8.12
N GLU A 187 4.44 -14.47 8.35
CA GLU A 187 3.53 -13.85 9.30
C GLU A 187 3.68 -14.47 10.70
N PRO A 188 3.51 -13.69 11.78
CA PRO A 188 3.32 -12.25 11.75
C PRO A 188 4.64 -11.52 11.41
N ARG A 189 4.54 -10.47 10.59
CA ARG A 189 5.70 -9.74 10.06
C ARG A 189 6.24 -8.81 11.12
N VAL A 190 7.56 -8.72 11.24
CA VAL A 190 8.18 -7.71 12.12
C VAL A 190 7.91 -6.30 11.56
N PRO A 191 7.62 -5.31 12.41
CA PRO A 191 7.54 -3.91 11.99
C PRO A 191 8.93 -3.36 11.63
N TYR A 192 8.96 -2.28 10.84
CA TYR A 192 10.22 -1.61 10.51
C TYR A 192 10.87 -1.05 11.78
N ASN A 193 12.20 -1.13 11.90
CA ASN A 193 12.97 -0.72 13.08
C ASN A 193 12.58 -1.41 14.41
N LEU A 194 12.08 -2.65 14.38
CA LEU A 194 11.77 -3.41 15.60
C LEU A 194 12.96 -3.53 16.56
N ASP A 195 14.17 -3.69 16.05
CA ASP A 195 15.42 -3.70 16.83
C ASP A 195 15.59 -2.41 17.65
N LEU A 196 15.33 -1.25 17.04
CA LEU A 196 15.38 0.03 17.74
C LEU A 196 14.26 0.17 18.77
N ILE A 197 13.03 -0.23 18.41
CA ILE A 197 11.86 -0.21 19.30
C ILE A 197 12.10 -1.09 20.54
N HIS A 198 12.71 -2.26 20.34
CA HIS A 198 13.03 -3.20 21.39
C HIS A 198 14.16 -2.68 22.30
N ALA A 199 15.21 -2.10 21.71
CA ALA A 199 16.33 -1.53 22.46
C ALA A 199 15.95 -0.28 23.27
N SER A 200 14.82 0.36 22.96
CA SER A 200 14.39 1.62 23.58
C SER A 200 12.96 1.52 24.13
N PRO A 201 12.76 0.87 25.29
CA PRO A 201 11.43 0.57 25.84
C PRO A 201 10.60 1.81 26.21
N ASP A 202 11.24 2.95 26.48
CA ASP A 202 10.56 4.19 26.85
C ASP A 202 10.40 5.17 25.68
N ALA A 203 10.95 4.84 24.51
CA ALA A 203 10.88 5.74 23.36
C ALA A 203 9.44 5.86 22.83
N VAL A 204 9.10 7.09 22.42
CA VAL A 204 7.90 7.36 21.63
C VAL A 204 8.10 6.81 20.23
N ILE A 205 7.07 6.15 19.72
CA ILE A 205 7.10 5.49 18.42
C ILE A 205 6.31 6.33 17.43
N GLN A 206 6.86 6.56 16.24
CA GLN A 206 6.19 7.28 15.17
C GLN A 206 5.82 6.32 14.04
N TRP A 207 4.54 6.20 13.72
CA TRP A 207 4.06 5.27 12.69
C TRP A 207 3.75 6.00 11.39
N HIS A 208 4.24 5.47 10.27
CA HIS A 208 4.03 6.02 8.93
C HIS A 208 3.37 5.00 8.00
N GLU A 209 2.90 5.44 6.82
CA GLU A 209 2.35 4.51 5.81
C GLU A 209 3.43 3.70 5.11
N GLY A 210 4.59 4.29 4.83
CA GLY A 210 5.68 3.64 4.10
C GLY A 210 7.07 3.95 4.66
N GLU A 211 8.06 3.18 4.21
CA GLU A 211 9.42 3.25 4.75
C GLU A 211 10.13 4.57 4.39
N LYS A 212 9.87 5.16 3.21
CA LYS A 212 10.41 6.49 2.82
C LYS A 212 9.95 7.56 3.82
N ALA A 213 8.65 7.60 4.12
CA ALA A 213 8.06 8.53 5.07
C ALA A 213 8.57 8.25 6.50
N ALA A 214 8.72 6.98 6.89
CA ALA A 214 9.31 6.59 8.17
C ALA A 214 10.74 7.14 8.32
N ASP A 215 11.61 6.95 7.33
CA ASP A 215 12.96 7.48 7.36
C ASP A 215 12.98 9.02 7.46
N ALA A 216 12.09 9.72 6.74
CA ALA A 216 11.95 11.18 6.85
C ALA A 216 11.45 11.60 8.24
N GLY A 217 10.46 10.90 8.79
CA GLY A 217 9.97 11.12 10.15
C GLY A 217 11.07 10.98 11.21
N GLY A 218 11.94 9.98 11.07
CA GLY A 218 13.10 9.83 11.95
C GLY A 218 14.09 11.01 11.89
N ARG A 219 14.21 11.68 10.73
CA ARG A 219 15.04 12.88 10.59
C ARG A 219 14.36 14.11 11.18
N LEU A 220 13.06 14.27 10.97
CA LEU A 220 12.24 15.37 11.52
C LEU A 220 12.05 15.27 13.04
N PHE A 221 12.05 14.06 13.59
CA PHE A 221 11.80 13.79 15.01
C PHE A 221 12.87 12.84 15.56
N PRO A 222 14.13 13.29 15.72
CA PRO A 222 15.27 12.41 16.04
C PRO A 222 15.19 11.73 17.41
N ASN A 223 14.28 12.17 18.28
CA ASN A 223 14.05 11.56 19.59
C ASN A 223 12.95 10.47 19.58
N TRP A 224 12.32 10.23 18.43
CA TRP A 224 11.27 9.22 18.25
C TRP A 224 11.79 8.11 17.33
N ILE A 225 11.17 6.93 17.43
CA ILE A 225 11.54 5.79 16.60
C ILE A 225 10.50 5.63 15.49
N PRO A 226 10.86 5.87 14.21
CA PRO A 226 9.93 5.71 13.12
C PRO A 226 9.74 4.23 12.76
N THR A 227 8.52 3.86 12.40
CA THR A 227 8.15 2.50 12.02
C THR A 227 7.04 2.49 10.96
N THR A 228 6.86 1.34 10.32
CA THR A 228 5.76 1.05 9.38
C THR A 228 5.61 -0.47 9.22
N THR A 229 4.60 -0.89 8.45
CA THR A 229 4.32 -2.27 8.07
C THR A 229 4.93 -2.64 6.72
N VAL A 230 5.29 -3.91 6.54
CA VAL A 230 5.65 -4.42 5.21
C VAL A 230 4.45 -4.37 4.28
N GLY A 231 4.57 -3.60 3.19
CA GLY A 231 3.53 -3.46 2.18
C GLY A 231 2.53 -2.34 2.46
N GLY A 232 2.82 -1.48 3.45
CA GLY A 232 2.06 -0.27 3.77
C GLY A 232 0.56 -0.51 3.90
N GLY A 233 -0.24 0.40 3.33
CA GLY A 233 -1.71 0.39 3.35
C GLY A 233 -2.40 -0.94 3.01
N SER A 234 -1.75 -1.81 2.22
CA SER A 234 -2.38 -3.02 1.70
C SER A 234 -2.35 -4.23 2.65
N ALA A 235 -1.45 -4.25 3.63
CA ALA A 235 -1.19 -5.43 4.45
C ALA A 235 -0.91 -5.18 5.95
N PRO A 236 -1.45 -4.13 6.60
CA PRO A 236 -1.12 -3.85 7.99
C PRO A 236 -1.49 -4.99 8.94
N HIS A 237 -2.60 -5.70 8.67
CA HIS A 237 -3.09 -6.84 9.45
C HIS A 237 -2.14 -8.04 9.53
N LEU A 238 -1.09 -8.06 8.72
CA LEU A 238 -0.07 -9.12 8.69
C LEU A 238 1.13 -8.82 9.58
N THR A 239 1.18 -7.64 10.21
CA THR A 239 2.26 -7.18 11.09
C THR A 239 2.00 -7.60 12.53
N ASP A 240 3.06 -7.94 13.26
CA ASP A 240 3.01 -8.13 14.71
C ASP A 240 2.90 -6.77 15.43
N PHE A 241 1.80 -6.55 16.14
CA PHE A 241 1.59 -5.34 16.94
C PHE A 241 1.95 -5.52 18.42
N SER A 242 2.27 -6.74 18.86
CA SER A 242 2.62 -7.01 20.25
C SER A 242 3.79 -6.17 20.82
N PRO A 243 4.79 -5.72 20.03
CA PRO A 243 5.86 -4.84 20.52
C PRO A 243 5.39 -3.46 21.00
N PHE A 244 4.16 -3.05 20.63
CA PHE A 244 3.61 -1.72 20.94
C PHE A 244 2.74 -1.70 22.20
N ARG A 245 2.58 -2.84 22.89
CA ARG A 245 1.75 -2.96 24.09
C ARG A 245 2.14 -1.95 25.17
N GLY A 246 1.18 -1.13 25.59
CA GLY A 246 1.39 -0.10 26.61
C GLY A 246 2.33 1.04 26.21
N ARG A 247 2.72 1.14 24.93
CA ARG A 247 3.63 2.17 24.41
C ARG A 247 2.85 3.40 23.94
N THR A 248 3.50 4.56 23.88
CA THR A 248 2.95 5.74 23.19
C THR A 248 3.33 5.71 21.71
N VAL A 249 2.32 5.71 20.84
CA VAL A 249 2.46 5.68 19.39
C VAL A 249 1.81 6.92 18.76
N ILE A 250 2.60 7.66 17.98
CA ILE A 250 2.18 8.83 17.22
C ILE A 250 2.02 8.44 15.76
N LEU A 251 0.79 8.51 15.24
CA LEU A 251 0.49 8.22 13.84
C LEU A 251 0.75 9.47 12.99
N CYS A 252 1.55 9.31 11.94
CA CYS A 252 1.81 10.30 10.91
C CYS A 252 1.17 9.79 9.61
N GLN A 253 0.03 10.37 9.25
CA GLN A 253 -0.73 9.96 8.06
C GLN A 253 -0.27 10.71 6.82
N ASP A 254 -0.33 10.04 5.68
CA ASP A 254 -0.34 10.71 4.38
C ASP A 254 -1.64 11.54 4.28
N LEU A 255 -1.57 12.73 3.70
CA LEU A 255 -2.69 13.68 3.65
C LEU A 255 -3.68 13.37 2.52
N ASP A 256 -4.17 12.13 2.47
CA ASP A 256 -5.21 11.68 1.55
C ASP A 256 -6.20 10.69 2.21
N ALA A 257 -7.17 10.23 1.41
CA ALA A 257 -8.20 9.31 1.88
C ALA A 257 -7.64 7.89 2.18
N PRO A 258 -6.83 7.26 1.30
CA PRO A 258 -6.16 6.00 1.60
C PRO A 258 -5.32 6.03 2.89
N GLY A 259 -4.53 7.08 3.10
CA GLY A 259 -3.71 7.23 4.30
C GLY A 259 -4.54 7.35 5.57
N SER A 260 -5.69 8.04 5.48
CA SER A 260 -6.66 8.09 6.58
C SER A 260 -7.26 6.70 6.89
N GLU A 261 -7.61 5.90 5.88
CA GLU A 261 -8.10 4.53 6.09
C GLU A 261 -7.03 3.62 6.73
N TYR A 262 -5.79 3.73 6.27
CA TYR A 262 -4.66 2.97 6.82
C TYR A 262 -4.42 3.29 8.30
N VAL A 263 -4.32 4.58 8.64
CA VAL A 263 -4.07 5.04 10.01
C VAL A 263 -5.19 4.61 10.95
N MET A 264 -6.45 4.59 10.50
CA MET A 264 -7.57 4.08 11.30
C MET A 264 -7.44 2.58 11.59
N LEU A 265 -7.01 1.77 10.62
CA LEU A 265 -6.79 0.33 10.82
C LEU A 265 -5.63 0.08 11.81
N VAL A 266 -4.51 0.78 11.63
CA VAL A 266 -3.35 0.71 12.51
C VAL A 266 -3.71 1.16 13.93
N ALA A 267 -4.45 2.28 14.08
CA ALA A 267 -4.91 2.77 15.37
C ALA A 267 -5.74 1.73 16.12
N ALA A 268 -6.67 1.05 15.43
CA ALA A 268 -7.49 0.00 16.04
C ALA A 268 -6.62 -1.14 16.59
N ARG A 269 -5.63 -1.61 15.82
CA ARG A 269 -4.71 -2.66 16.26
C ARG A 269 -3.84 -2.24 17.45
N LEU A 270 -3.35 -1.01 17.45
CA LEU A 270 -2.56 -0.47 18.54
C LEU A 270 -3.38 -0.31 19.83
N ILE A 271 -4.64 0.13 19.72
CA ILE A 271 -5.56 0.22 20.86
C ILE A 271 -5.90 -1.16 21.41
N GLU A 272 -6.09 -2.17 20.56
CA GLU A 272 -6.26 -3.58 20.98
C GLU A 272 -5.08 -4.07 21.83
N GLU A 273 -3.86 -3.64 21.50
CA GLU A 273 -2.65 -3.91 22.28
C GLU A 273 -2.50 -3.02 23.53
N GLY A 274 -3.43 -2.09 23.78
CA GLY A 274 -3.36 -1.17 24.91
C GLY A 274 -2.31 -0.06 24.76
N ALA A 275 -1.89 0.25 23.53
CA ALA A 275 -1.02 1.39 23.25
C ALA A 275 -1.79 2.72 23.41
N GLU A 276 -1.07 3.76 23.82
CA GLU A 276 -1.57 5.13 23.79
C GLU A 276 -1.37 5.71 22.39
N VAL A 277 -2.46 5.92 21.66
CA VAL A 277 -2.42 6.37 20.26
C VAL A 277 -2.73 7.87 20.14
N ARG A 278 -1.88 8.60 19.42
CA ARG A 278 -2.09 10.01 19.06
C ARG A 278 -1.86 10.21 17.56
N VAL A 279 -2.38 11.30 16.99
CA VAL A 279 -2.17 11.65 15.58
C VAL A 279 -1.39 12.95 15.49
N LEU A 280 -0.30 12.94 14.70
CA LEU A 280 0.48 14.13 14.40
C LEU A 280 -0.22 14.94 13.30
N ARG A 281 -0.30 16.25 13.52
CA ARG A 281 -0.70 17.22 12.48
C ARG A 281 0.39 18.26 12.35
N PHE A 282 0.85 18.49 11.12
CA PHE A 282 1.79 19.56 10.85
C PHE A 282 1.14 20.93 11.11
N PRO A 283 1.91 21.90 11.63
CA PRO A 283 1.40 23.22 11.90
C PRO A 283 1.05 23.92 10.57
N THR A 284 -0.08 24.61 10.54
CA THR A 284 -0.53 25.40 9.38
C THR A 284 -0.22 26.89 9.52
N SER A 285 0.30 27.30 10.68
CA SER A 285 0.57 28.69 11.05
C SER A 285 2.05 29.08 11.03
N HIS A 286 2.94 28.13 10.72
CA HIS A 286 4.37 28.36 10.54
C HIS A 286 4.89 27.52 9.38
N HIS A 287 5.91 28.03 8.68
CA HIS A 287 6.66 27.30 7.66
C HIS A 287 8.16 27.53 7.88
N VAL A 288 9.00 26.74 7.21
CA VAL A 288 10.44 26.96 7.21
C VAL A 288 10.83 27.82 6.01
N ALA A 289 11.55 28.91 6.26
CA ALA A 289 12.17 29.75 5.25
C ALA A 289 13.65 29.93 5.62
N ASP A 290 14.55 29.58 4.69
CA ASP A 290 16.00 29.64 4.88
C ASP A 290 16.49 28.94 6.16
N GLY A 291 15.88 27.81 6.52
CA GLY A 291 16.22 27.02 7.72
C GLY A 291 15.68 27.61 9.04
N VAL A 292 14.83 28.63 9.00
CA VAL A 292 14.24 29.26 10.18
C VAL A 292 12.72 29.07 10.16
N LEU A 293 12.15 28.76 11.33
CA LEU A 293 10.71 28.70 11.51
C LEU A 293 10.11 30.12 11.51
N VAL A 294 9.28 30.41 10.51
CA VAL A 294 8.64 31.72 10.33
C VAL A 294 7.13 31.59 10.50
N LYS A 295 6.53 32.52 11.24
CA LYS A 295 5.07 32.62 11.35
C LYS A 295 4.47 32.97 10.00
N GLY A 296 3.59 32.12 9.48
CA GLY A 296 2.98 32.28 8.17
C GLY A 296 2.25 31.01 7.76
N THR A 297 1.38 31.11 6.75
CA THR A 297 0.56 29.97 6.32
C THR A 297 1.45 28.88 5.70
N TYR A 298 1.37 27.66 6.24
CA TYR A 298 1.91 26.47 5.60
C TYR A 298 0.77 25.70 4.95
N VAL A 299 0.84 25.59 3.63
CA VAL A 299 -0.18 24.90 2.83
C VAL A 299 0.34 23.53 2.47
N THR A 300 -0.36 22.51 2.94
CA THR A 300 -0.09 21.12 2.57
C THR A 300 -0.86 20.75 1.30
N GLY A 301 -0.25 19.93 0.46
CA GLY A 301 -0.85 19.30 -0.70
C GLY A 301 -1.59 17.99 -0.35
N PRO A 302 -2.53 17.54 -1.21
CA PRO A 302 -3.10 16.20 -1.11
C PRO A 302 -2.02 15.13 -1.26
N GLY A 303 -2.00 14.16 -0.35
CA GLY A 303 -1.05 13.05 -0.34
C GLY A 303 0.32 13.40 0.24
N ASP A 304 0.51 14.61 0.79
CA ASP A 304 1.75 14.95 1.48
C ASP A 304 2.03 13.95 2.61
N ASP A 305 3.27 13.47 2.67
CA ASP A 305 3.80 12.65 3.75
C ASP A 305 4.94 13.37 4.50
N ALA A 306 5.59 12.68 5.44
CA ALA A 306 6.72 13.24 6.18
C ALA A 306 7.91 13.63 5.28
N ALA A 307 8.12 12.94 4.16
CA ALA A 307 9.18 13.29 3.22
C ALA A 307 8.85 14.59 2.46
N ASP A 308 7.58 14.85 2.12
CA ASP A 308 7.18 16.13 1.51
C ASP A 308 7.39 17.32 2.45
N HIS A 309 7.17 17.12 3.75
CA HIS A 309 7.46 18.13 4.76
C HIS A 309 8.97 18.37 4.88
N GLU A 310 9.79 17.32 4.94
CA GLU A 310 11.25 17.43 4.92
C GLU A 310 11.77 18.15 3.68
N GLU A 311 11.27 17.81 2.49
CA GLU A 311 11.65 18.43 1.21
C GLU A 311 11.31 19.94 1.19
N ARG A 312 10.35 20.38 2.00
CA ARG A 312 9.98 21.80 2.19
C ARG A 312 10.72 22.47 3.34
N GLY A 313 11.80 21.86 3.83
CA GLY A 313 12.74 22.45 4.77
C GLY A 313 12.41 22.22 6.24
N TRP A 314 11.40 21.42 6.59
CA TRP A 314 11.23 20.99 7.98
C TRP A 314 12.42 20.12 8.40
N THR A 315 12.91 20.31 9.63
CA THR A 315 14.08 19.62 10.21
C THR A 315 13.95 19.47 11.71
#